data_AF-A0A1B3PLM7-F1
#
_entry.id   AF-A0A1B3PLM7-F1
#
_cell.length_a   1.000
_cell.length_b   1.000
_cell.length_c   1.000
_cell.angle_alpha   90.00
_cell.angle_beta   90.00
_cell.angle_gamma   90.00
#
_symmetry.space_group_name_H-M   'P 1'
#
loop_
_entity.id
_entity.type
_entity.pdbx_description
1 polymer ?
#
loop_
_entity_poly.entity_id
_entity_poly.type
_entity_poly.pdbx_seq_one_letter_code
_entity_poly.pdbx_strand_id
1 'polypeptide(L)'
;MFPARSRAWAAQVIFADGDAYFFDSPLSLGLYLLDVPRYTRGRSAGDIVARYVTDTDSGQWVDAALAVYVQGSSARGPMRAGNLPAFATQAAARQFAQQRGGQVVGLGDMDAALLRSMAPHRMAGHLRHPG
;
A
#
# COMPACT_ATOMS: atom_id res chain seq x y z
N MET A 1 -22.51 -0.68 8.29
CA MET A 1 -21.86 0.49 7.64
C MET A 1 -20.72 -0.05 6.78
N PHE A 2 -20.81 0.03 5.45
CA PHE A 2 -19.66 -0.28 4.60
C PHE A 2 -18.61 0.82 4.80
N PRO A 3 -17.33 0.49 5.06
CA PRO A 3 -16.30 1.51 5.11
C PRO A 3 -16.32 2.28 3.79
N ALA A 4 -16.29 3.61 3.87
CA ALA A 4 -16.16 4.44 2.68
C ALA A 4 -14.96 3.93 1.88
N ARG A 5 -15.18 3.50 0.65
CA ARG A 5 -14.10 3.14 -0.27
C ARG A 5 -13.25 4.37 -0.46
N SER A 6 -12.14 4.46 0.25
CA SER A 6 -11.18 5.55 0.04
C SER A 6 -10.43 5.23 -1.23
N ARG A 7 -11.05 5.59 -2.37
CA ARG A 7 -10.56 5.25 -3.70
C ARG A 7 -9.10 5.69 -3.88
N ALA A 8 -8.71 6.82 -3.30
CA ALA A 8 -7.34 7.34 -3.32
C ALA A 8 -6.26 6.39 -2.74
N TRP A 9 -6.66 5.36 -1.98
CA TRP A 9 -5.75 4.39 -1.38
C TRP A 9 -5.91 2.98 -1.96
N ALA A 10 -6.88 2.78 -2.84
CA ALA A 10 -7.13 1.46 -3.39
C ALA A 10 -5.91 0.99 -4.19
N ALA A 11 -5.58 -0.29 -4.01
CA ALA A 11 -4.55 -0.98 -4.76
C ALA A 11 -5.07 -2.36 -5.17
N GLN A 12 -4.49 -2.95 -6.20
CA GLN A 12 -4.87 -4.29 -6.67
C GLN A 12 -3.72 -5.03 -7.34
N VAL A 13 -3.85 -6.35 -7.38
CA VAL A 13 -3.06 -7.23 -8.27
C VAL A 13 -4.01 -8.02 -9.16
N ILE A 14 -3.53 -8.39 -10.34
CA ILE A 14 -4.19 -9.29 -11.29
C ILE A 14 -3.24 -10.46 -11.53
N PHE A 15 -3.77 -11.67 -11.38
CA PHE A 15 -3.05 -12.91 -11.63
C PHE A 15 -3.22 -13.40 -13.07
N ALA A 16 -2.30 -14.23 -13.55
CA ALA A 16 -2.33 -14.81 -14.89
C ALA A 16 -3.60 -15.63 -15.18
N ASP A 17 -4.23 -16.17 -14.13
CA ASP A 17 -5.51 -16.90 -14.21
C ASP A 17 -6.74 -15.97 -14.25
N GLY A 18 -6.54 -14.66 -14.21
CA GLY A 18 -7.58 -13.63 -14.28
C GLY A 18 -8.11 -13.16 -12.93
N ASP A 19 -7.72 -13.79 -11.81
CA ASP A 19 -8.16 -13.35 -10.50
C ASP A 19 -7.58 -11.98 -10.13
N ALA A 20 -8.40 -11.16 -9.46
CA ALA A 20 -8.00 -9.85 -8.98
C ALA A 20 -8.17 -9.75 -7.46
N TYR A 21 -7.09 -9.36 -6.77
CA TYR A 21 -7.11 -9.12 -5.33
C TYR A 21 -7.01 -7.63 -5.08
N PHE A 22 -7.83 -7.12 -4.15
CA PHE A 22 -7.92 -5.70 -3.83
C PHE A 22 -7.39 -5.43 -2.43
N PHE A 23 -6.71 -4.30 -2.29
CA PHE A 23 -6.08 -3.84 -1.08
C PHE A 23 -6.59 -2.44 -0.74
N ASP A 24 -6.64 -2.16 0.54
CA ASP A 24 -7.10 -0.89 1.10
C ASP A 24 -6.01 0.20 1.11
N SER A 25 -4.75 -0.15 0.88
CA SER A 25 -3.64 0.80 0.81
C SER A 25 -2.51 0.29 -0.09
N PRO A 26 -1.65 1.18 -0.62
CA PRO A 26 -0.42 0.75 -1.27
C PRO A 26 0.55 0.02 -0.32
N LEU A 27 0.53 0.35 0.97
CA LEU A 27 1.30 -0.38 1.98
C LEU A 27 0.87 -1.86 2.08
N SER A 28 -0.43 -2.15 2.16
CA SER A 28 -0.91 -3.53 2.26
C SER A 28 -0.62 -4.33 0.99
N LEU A 29 -0.68 -3.69 -0.19
CA LEU A 29 -0.16 -4.28 -1.43
C LEU A 29 1.34 -4.59 -1.32
N GLY A 30 2.17 -3.64 -0.88
CA GLY A 30 3.62 -3.84 -0.73
C GLY A 30 3.95 -5.01 0.20
N LEU A 31 3.28 -5.08 1.36
CA LEU A 31 3.42 -6.19 2.31
C LEU A 31 3.01 -7.54 1.72
N TYR A 32 1.96 -7.56 0.90
CA TYR A 32 1.54 -8.76 0.18
C TYR A 32 2.60 -9.24 -0.81
N LEU A 33 3.15 -8.32 -1.60
CA LEU A 33 4.17 -8.62 -2.62
C LEU A 33 5.47 -9.17 -2.03
N LEU A 34 5.80 -8.83 -0.77
CA LEU A 34 6.98 -9.37 -0.09
C LEU A 34 6.89 -10.88 0.16
N ASP A 35 5.69 -11.45 0.29
CA ASP A 35 5.50 -12.86 0.64
C ASP A 35 4.13 -13.39 0.18
N VAL A 36 3.88 -13.35 -1.14
CA VAL A 36 2.62 -13.84 -1.73
C VAL A 36 2.25 -15.26 -1.26
N PRO A 37 3.16 -16.25 -1.22
CA PRO A 37 2.83 -17.61 -0.80
C PRO A 37 2.34 -17.71 0.65
N ARG A 38 2.79 -16.82 1.54
CA ARG A 38 2.30 -16.74 2.93
C ARG A 38 0.85 -16.29 3.02
N TYR A 39 0.41 -15.39 2.14
CA TYR A 39 -0.95 -14.83 2.17
C TYR A 39 -1.92 -15.58 1.26
N THR A 40 -1.42 -16.24 0.22
CA THR A 40 -2.24 -16.94 -0.79
C THR A 40 -1.59 -18.27 -1.16
N ARG A 41 -2.05 -19.34 -0.51
CA ARG A 41 -1.51 -20.68 -0.74
C ARG A 41 -1.70 -21.08 -2.21
N GLY A 42 -0.63 -21.58 -2.82
CA GLY A 42 -0.65 -22.02 -4.22
C GLY A 42 -0.44 -20.91 -5.24
N ARG A 43 -0.18 -19.66 -4.79
CA ARG A 43 0.24 -18.56 -5.65
C ARG A 43 1.60 -18.00 -5.26
N SER A 44 2.25 -17.38 -6.21
CA SER A 44 3.54 -16.71 -6.09
C SER A 44 3.49 -15.31 -6.69
N ALA A 45 4.51 -14.50 -6.40
CA ALA A 45 4.65 -13.19 -7.04
C ALA A 45 4.85 -13.28 -8.56
N GLY A 46 5.37 -14.41 -9.08
CA GLY A 46 5.55 -14.65 -10.51
C GLY A 46 4.24 -14.86 -11.27
N ASP A 47 3.15 -15.18 -10.56
CA ASP A 47 1.83 -15.36 -11.16
C ASP A 47 1.09 -14.01 -11.35
N ILE A 48 1.64 -12.92 -10.82
CA ILE A 48 1.06 -11.57 -10.93
C ILE A 48 1.45 -10.96 -12.27
N VAL A 49 0.46 -10.67 -13.11
CA VAL A 49 0.65 -10.08 -14.44
C VAL A 49 0.42 -8.58 -14.46
N ALA A 50 -0.27 -8.03 -13.46
CA ALA A 50 -0.43 -6.60 -13.29
C ALA A 50 -0.63 -6.22 -11.83
N ARG A 51 -0.17 -5.02 -11.47
CA ARG A 51 -0.34 -4.44 -10.13
C ARG A 51 -0.62 -2.95 -10.27
N TYR A 52 -1.64 -2.47 -9.58
CA TYR A 52 -2.06 -1.08 -9.68
C TYR A 52 -2.24 -0.45 -8.30
N VAL A 53 -1.92 0.83 -8.24
CA VAL A 53 -2.25 1.73 -7.13
C VAL A 53 -3.04 2.90 -7.69
N THR A 54 -3.87 3.52 -6.85
CA THR A 54 -4.59 4.72 -7.26
C THR A 54 -3.69 5.95 -7.08
N ASP A 55 -3.61 6.77 -8.12
CA ASP A 55 -2.99 8.09 -8.05
C ASP A 55 -3.79 8.99 -7.10
N THR A 56 -3.10 9.58 -6.15
CA THR A 56 -3.72 10.34 -5.05
C THR A 56 -4.47 11.57 -5.55
N ASP A 57 -3.96 12.22 -6.61
CA ASP A 57 -4.51 13.48 -7.12
C ASP A 57 -5.68 13.24 -8.09
N SER A 58 -5.51 12.32 -9.04
CA SER A 58 -6.46 12.08 -10.14
C SER A 58 -7.44 10.93 -9.89
N GLY A 59 -7.16 10.04 -8.94
CA GLY A 59 -7.98 8.85 -8.70
C GLY A 59 -7.88 7.77 -9.80
N GLN A 60 -6.93 7.91 -10.72
CA GLN A 60 -6.68 6.95 -11.81
C GLN A 60 -5.77 5.80 -11.35
N TRP A 61 -5.87 4.66 -12.04
CA TRP A 61 -4.96 3.55 -11.82
C TRP A 61 -3.58 3.83 -12.44
N VAL A 62 -2.54 3.56 -11.68
CA VAL A 62 -1.14 3.65 -12.09
C VAL A 62 -0.48 2.32 -11.82
N ASP A 63 0.39 1.86 -12.73
CA ASP A 63 1.22 0.69 -12.48
C ASP A 63 2.03 0.90 -11.19
N ALA A 64 1.86 0.00 -10.21
CA ALA A 64 2.52 0.13 -8.93
C ALA A 64 4.06 0.10 -9.03
N ALA A 65 4.61 -0.54 -10.07
CA ALA A 65 6.05 -0.54 -10.33
C ALA A 65 6.58 0.84 -10.73
N LEU A 66 5.74 1.64 -11.42
CA LEU A 66 6.11 2.94 -11.99
C LEU A 66 5.66 4.12 -11.13
N ALA A 67 4.77 3.87 -10.17
CA ALA A 67 4.29 4.86 -9.24
C ALA A 67 5.40 5.37 -8.32
N VAL A 68 5.23 6.62 -7.88
CA VAL A 68 6.08 7.28 -6.89
C VAL A 68 5.28 7.44 -5.61
N TYR A 69 5.87 7.12 -4.47
CA TYR A 69 5.19 7.10 -3.19
C TYR A 69 5.76 8.14 -2.23
N VAL A 70 4.94 8.59 -1.28
CA VAL A 70 5.40 9.46 -0.19
C VAL A 70 5.27 8.76 1.15
N GLN A 71 6.40 8.46 1.78
CA GLN A 71 6.47 7.86 3.10
C GLN A 71 6.50 8.92 4.20
N GLY A 72 5.81 8.68 5.32
CA GLY A 72 5.90 9.53 6.51
C GLY A 72 5.21 10.89 6.38
N SER A 73 4.32 11.03 5.40
CA SER A 73 3.47 12.23 5.29
C SER A 73 2.40 12.25 6.38
N SER A 74 1.83 13.42 6.62
CA SER A 74 0.69 13.62 7.53
C SER A 74 -0.67 13.17 6.97
N ALA A 75 -0.70 12.59 5.77
CA ALA A 75 -1.94 12.10 5.18
C ALA A 75 -2.51 10.90 5.94
N ARG A 76 -3.82 10.93 6.17
CA ARG A 76 -4.53 9.88 6.89
C ARG A 76 -5.16 8.94 5.88
N GLY A 77 -4.58 7.77 5.71
CA GLY A 77 -5.22 6.73 4.91
C GLY A 77 -6.28 5.94 5.68
N PRO A 78 -6.78 4.84 5.10
CA PRO A 78 -7.83 4.03 5.70
C PRO A 78 -7.45 3.57 7.09
N MET A 79 -8.44 3.64 8.00
CA MET A 79 -8.25 3.35 9.43
C MET A 79 -7.13 4.16 10.11
N ARG A 80 -6.75 5.33 9.56
CA ARG A 80 -5.61 6.16 10.01
C ARG A 80 -4.24 5.46 9.93
N ALA A 81 -4.17 4.35 9.17
CA ALA A 81 -2.98 3.53 9.02
C ALA A 81 -2.48 3.46 7.57
N GLY A 82 -3.28 3.95 6.60
CA GLY A 82 -2.83 3.99 5.21
C GLY A 82 -1.64 4.94 5.07
N ASN A 83 -0.49 4.31 4.89
CA ASN A 83 0.80 4.93 4.61
C ASN A 83 1.08 4.73 3.12
N LEU A 84 1.87 5.62 2.51
CA LEU A 84 2.27 5.58 1.10
C LEU A 84 1.20 6.04 0.09
N PRO A 85 0.67 7.28 0.17
CA PRO A 85 0.00 7.88 -0.99
C PRO A 85 0.88 7.76 -2.23
N ALA A 86 0.26 7.35 -3.34
CA ALA A 86 0.93 7.06 -4.60
C ALA A 86 0.62 8.14 -5.63
N PHE A 87 1.58 8.37 -6.53
CA PHE A 87 1.51 9.41 -7.56
C PHE A 87 2.04 8.87 -8.89
N ALA A 88 1.40 9.27 -9.98
CA ALA A 88 1.83 8.93 -11.34
C ALA A 88 3.16 9.59 -11.71
N THR A 89 3.53 10.69 -11.04
CA THR A 89 4.75 11.45 -11.36
C THR A 89 5.54 11.83 -10.12
N GLN A 90 6.86 11.94 -10.29
CA GLN A 90 7.76 12.41 -9.24
C GLN A 90 7.49 13.86 -8.84
N ALA A 91 7.04 14.70 -9.78
CA ALA A 91 6.71 16.10 -9.52
C ALA A 91 5.53 16.22 -8.54
N ALA A 92 4.45 15.46 -8.79
CA ALA A 92 3.28 15.43 -7.91
C ALA A 92 3.63 14.91 -6.51
N ALA A 93 4.40 13.81 -6.42
CA ALA A 93 4.87 13.29 -5.13
C ALA A 93 5.70 14.30 -4.34
N ARG A 94 6.60 15.05 -5.00
CA ARG A 94 7.41 16.10 -4.35
C ARG A 94 6.55 17.25 -3.87
N GLN A 95 5.60 17.71 -4.69
CA GLN A 95 4.67 18.77 -4.31
C GLN A 95 3.84 18.35 -3.09
N PHE A 96 3.33 17.12 -3.08
CA PHE A 96 2.62 16.58 -1.94
C PHE A 96 3.50 16.51 -0.69
N ALA A 97 4.73 16.04 -0.81
CA ALA A 97 5.67 15.96 0.31
C ALA A 97 6.02 17.36 0.87
N GLN A 98 6.11 18.39 0.03
CA GLN A 98 6.29 19.77 0.49
C GLN A 98 5.10 20.26 1.32
N GLN A 99 3.88 19.88 0.96
CA GLN A 99 2.65 20.32 1.63
C GLN A 99 2.31 19.50 2.89
N ARG A 100 2.65 18.21 2.88
CA ARG A 100 2.18 17.24 3.89
C ARG A 100 3.31 16.60 4.69
N GLY A 101 4.56 16.93 4.38
CA GLY A 101 5.75 16.26 4.88
C GLY A 101 5.98 14.90 4.25
N GLY A 102 7.07 14.24 4.66
CA GLY A 102 7.43 12.90 4.20
C GLY A 102 8.57 12.88 3.18
N GLN A 103 8.89 11.68 2.70
CA GLN A 103 9.97 11.40 1.77
C GLN A 103 9.45 10.69 0.52
N VAL A 104 9.94 11.12 -0.64
CA VAL A 104 9.58 10.55 -1.95
C VAL A 104 10.43 9.31 -2.20
N VAL A 105 9.78 8.18 -2.49
CA VAL A 105 10.43 6.88 -2.69
C VAL A 105 9.77 6.11 -3.83
N GLY A 106 10.54 5.33 -4.60
CA GLY A 106 10.02 4.38 -5.57
C GLY A 106 9.69 3.04 -4.91
N LEU A 107 8.83 2.22 -5.54
CA LEU A 107 8.50 0.89 -4.99
C LEU A 107 9.75 0.00 -4.86
N GLY A 108 10.67 0.08 -5.84
CA GLY A 108 11.90 -0.71 -5.84
C GLY A 108 12.88 -0.35 -4.72
N ASP A 109 12.80 0.89 -4.20
CA ASP A 109 13.65 1.36 -3.10
C ASP A 109 13.07 1.02 -1.72
N MET A 110 11.81 0.58 -1.67
CA MET A 110 11.18 0.16 -0.41
C MET A 110 11.58 -1.26 -0.09
N ASP A 111 12.57 -1.41 0.78
CA ASP A 111 12.93 -2.73 1.27
C ASP A 111 11.87 -3.32 2.22
N ALA A 112 12.02 -4.61 2.48
CA ALA A 112 11.10 -5.36 3.32
C ALA A 112 11.09 -4.88 4.78
N ALA A 113 12.20 -4.34 5.29
CA ALA A 113 12.29 -3.83 6.66
C ALA A 113 11.47 -2.54 6.81
N LEU A 114 11.56 -1.65 5.82
CA LEU A 114 10.82 -0.40 5.74
C LEU A 114 9.31 -0.63 5.66
N LEU A 115 8.86 -1.51 4.76
CA LEU A 115 7.45 -1.85 4.63
C LEU A 115 6.89 -2.46 5.93
N ARG A 116 7.66 -3.33 6.58
CA ARG A 116 7.24 -3.95 7.86
C ARG A 116 7.22 -2.98 9.03
N SER A 117 8.11 -1.98 9.07
CA SER A 117 8.10 -0.96 10.12
C SER A 117 6.87 -0.05 10.03
N MET A 118 6.29 0.10 8.83
CA MET A 118 5.05 0.84 8.59
C MET A 118 3.79 0.01 8.80
N ALA A 119 3.90 -1.32 8.88
CA ALA A 119 2.76 -2.19 9.08
C ALA A 119 2.07 -1.82 10.42
N PRO A 120 0.72 -1.76 10.47
CA PRO A 120 0.04 -1.51 11.73
C PRO A 120 0.49 -2.56 12.75
N HIS A 121 1.02 -2.10 13.89
CA HIS A 121 1.32 -2.99 15.01
C HIS A 121 0.04 -3.77 15.31
N ARG A 122 0.06 -5.10 15.10
CA ARG A 122 -0.95 -5.97 15.70
C ARG A 122 -0.88 -5.70 17.19
N MET A 123 -1.88 -5.02 17.75
CA MET A 123 -2.11 -5.05 19.18
C MET A 123 -2.43 -6.51 19.51
N ALA A 124 -1.41 -7.27 19.86
CA ALA A 124 -1.57 -8.54 20.52
C ALA A 124 -2.17 -8.22 21.90
N GLY A 125 -3.49 -8.19 21.97
CA GLY A 125 -4.21 -8.11 23.23
C GLY A 125 -3.94 -9.37 24.03
N HIS A 126 -2.93 -9.34 24.89
CA HIS A 126 -2.91 -10.16 26.09
C HIS A 126 -3.55 -9.36 27.22
N LEU A 127 -4.88 -9.37 27.27
CA LEU A 127 -5.60 -9.25 28.53
C LEU A 127 -5.23 -10.47 29.37
N ARG A 128 -4.22 -10.33 30.23
CA ARG A 128 -4.09 -11.17 31.43
C ARG A 128 -4.90 -10.50 32.53
N HIS A 129 -6.07 -11.05 32.82
CA HIS A 129 -6.75 -10.81 34.10
C HIS A 129 -6.03 -11.63 35.19
N PRO A 130 -5.56 -11.02 36.29
CA PRO A 130 -5.36 -11.74 37.53
C PRO A 130 -6.69 -11.79 38.30
N GLY A 131 -7.09 -13.00 38.67
CA GLY A 131 -7.98 -13.25 39.82
C GLY A 131 -7.16 -13.43 41.08
#